data_AF-A0A954LJN7-F1
#
_entry.id   AF-A0A954LJN7-F1
#
_cell.length_a   1.000
_cell.length_b   1.000
_cell.length_c   1.000
_cell.angle_alpha   90.00
_cell.angle_beta   90.00
_cell.angle_gamma   90.00
#
_symmetry.space_group_name_H-M   'P 1'
#
loop_
_entity.id
_entity.type
_entity.pdbx_description
1 polymer ?
#
loop_
_entity_poly.entity_id
_entity_poly.type
_entity_poly.pdbx_seq_one_letter_code
_entity_poly.pdbx_strand_id
1 'polypeptide(L)'
;PPIVAAAESMIANWKRVGINVKLINNTGDIVPQDSEAWDIVYRTGMMPEPLTELWPFLTMQSRARISDLEHLPDWLRQELIALDTANDWKTAINQVRRLHRLLEAEVQLIPLWQVDEYSVYRRHLEGFRRTPMYPYQDIDHWTVDAWIPPEAP
;
A
#
# COMPACT_ATOMS: atom_id res chain seq x y z
N PRO A 1 -2.01 8.60 14.18
CA PRO A 1 -1.58 8.37 15.59
C PRO A 1 -0.45 7.34 15.77
N PRO A 2 -0.53 6.09 15.26
CA PRO A 2 0.56 5.11 15.42
C PRO A 2 1.82 5.46 14.60
N ILE A 3 1.64 6.14 13.45
CA ILE A 3 2.71 6.45 12.51
C ILE A 3 3.76 7.39 13.11
N VAL A 4 3.34 8.47 13.76
CA VAL A 4 4.25 9.44 14.37
C VAL A 4 5.07 8.80 15.49
N ALA A 5 4.42 8.01 16.35
CA ALA A 5 5.10 7.27 17.41
C ALA A 5 6.11 6.24 16.87
N ALA A 6 5.76 5.54 15.78
CA ALA A 6 6.68 4.63 15.11
C ALA A 6 7.88 5.37 14.50
N ALA A 7 7.65 6.50 13.82
CA ALA A 7 8.71 7.33 13.26
C ALA A 7 9.65 7.87 14.35
N GLU A 8 9.12 8.36 15.48
CA GLU A 8 9.90 8.80 16.62
C GLU A 8 10.77 7.68 17.20
N SER A 9 10.22 6.47 17.34
CA SER A 9 10.96 5.29 17.78
C SER A 9 12.08 4.90 16.81
N MET A 10 11.82 4.95 15.50
CA MET A 10 12.83 4.71 14.46
C MET A 10 13.97 5.74 14.52
N ILE A 11 13.63 7.03 14.62
CA ILE A 11 14.61 8.12 14.75
C ILE A 11 15.48 7.93 15.99
N ALA A 12 14.88 7.55 17.12
CA ALA A 12 15.62 7.28 18.35
C ALA A 12 16.62 6.13 18.17
N ASN A 13 16.25 5.06 17.47
CA ASN A 13 17.14 3.92 17.21
C ASN A 13 18.25 4.27 16.20
N TRP A 14 17.92 4.98 15.12
CA TRP A 14 18.88 5.43 14.12
C TRP A 14 19.92 6.39 14.66
N LYS A 15 19.53 7.28 15.59
CA LYS A 15 20.46 8.17 16.30
C LYS A 15 21.52 7.39 17.08
N ARG A 16 21.20 6.20 17.61
CA ARG A 16 22.16 5.34 18.33
C ARG A 16 23.23 4.75 17.41
N VAL A 17 22.91 4.62 16.12
CA VAL A 17 23.83 4.14 15.07
C VAL A 17 24.54 5.31 14.36
N GLY A 18 24.24 6.56 14.76
CA GLY A 18 24.87 7.77 14.21
C GLY A 18 24.15 8.36 12.99
N ILE A 19 22.94 7.87 12.67
CA ILE A 19 22.13 8.40 11.57
C ILE A 19 21.24 9.51 12.11
N ASN A 20 21.39 10.74 11.59
CA ASN A 20 20.59 11.89 11.97
C ASN A 20 19.40 12.03 11.02
N VAL A 21 18.18 11.98 11.57
CA VAL A 21 16.94 12.08 10.78
C VAL A 21 16.08 13.21 11.30
N LYS A 22 15.51 13.99 10.37
CA LYS A 22 14.56 15.06 10.65
C LYS A 22 13.17 14.62 10.22
N LEU A 23 12.23 14.59 11.16
CA LEU A 23 10.83 14.31 10.83
C LEU A 23 10.20 15.54 10.16
N ILE A 24 9.64 15.34 8.97
CA ILE A 24 8.86 16.35 8.25
C ILE A 24 7.39 15.96 8.42
N ASN A 25 6.66 16.71 9.25
CA ASN A 25 5.22 16.50 9.41
C ASN A 25 4.50 17.08 8.21
N ASN A 26 4.21 16.25 7.21
CA ASN A 26 3.30 16.66 6.17
C ASN A 26 1.87 16.61 6.71
N THR A 27 1.29 17.80 6.94
CA THR A 27 -0.07 17.94 7.48
C THR A 27 -1.13 18.00 6.37
N GLY A 28 -0.71 17.93 5.09
CA GLY A 28 -1.58 17.87 3.93
C GLY A 28 -1.63 16.47 3.30
N ASP A 29 -2.72 16.18 2.58
CA ASP A 29 -2.95 14.90 1.88
C ASP A 29 -1.96 14.64 0.72
N ILE A 30 -1.13 15.63 0.37
CA ILE A 30 -0.25 15.60 -0.80
C ILE A 30 1.18 15.62 -0.31
N VAL A 31 1.88 14.47 -0.41
CA VAL A 31 3.35 14.44 -0.29
C VAL A 31 3.91 15.25 -1.46
N PRO A 32 4.79 16.25 -1.22
CA PRO A 32 5.46 16.95 -2.30
C PRO A 32 6.10 15.92 -3.25
N GLN A 33 5.70 15.97 -4.52
CA GLN A 33 6.23 15.08 -5.56
C GLN A 33 7.69 15.37 -5.89
N ASP A 34 8.22 16.49 -5.41
CA ASP A 34 9.65 16.80 -5.51
C ASP A 34 10.44 15.83 -4.63
N SER A 35 11.15 14.92 -5.30
CA SER A 35 12.07 13.95 -4.69
C SER A 35 13.23 14.60 -3.93
N GLU A 36 13.47 15.90 -4.12
CA GLU A 36 14.49 16.66 -3.39
C GLU A 36 14.04 17.08 -1.98
N ALA A 37 12.74 16.97 -1.66
CA ALA A 37 12.21 17.45 -0.38
C ALA A 37 12.36 16.44 0.78
N TRP A 38 12.61 15.15 0.48
CA TRP A 38 12.65 14.08 1.48
C TRP A 38 13.51 12.89 1.02
N ASP A 39 14.17 12.21 1.97
CA ASP A 39 14.97 11.02 1.69
C ASP A 39 14.17 9.71 1.85
N ILE A 40 13.26 9.67 2.83
CA ILE A 40 12.41 8.51 3.15
C ILE A 40 10.98 9.00 3.38
N VAL A 41 10.01 8.27 2.80
CA VAL A 41 8.58 8.52 2.96
C VAL A 41 7.88 7.33 3.62
N TYR A 42 6.99 7.61 4.56
CA TYR A 42 6.08 6.61 5.09
C TYR A 42 4.83 6.52 4.21
N ARG A 43 4.43 5.31 3.83
CA ARG A 43 3.19 5.06 3.10
C ARG A 43 2.35 3.99 3.79
N THR A 44 1.05 4.21 3.79
CA THR A 44 0.04 3.18 4.03
C THR A 44 -0.71 2.97 2.73
N GLY A 45 -0.84 1.73 2.30
CA GLY A 45 -1.56 1.40 1.08
C GLY A 45 -2.00 -0.06 1.13
N MET A 46 -3.18 -0.30 0.57
CA MET A 46 -3.64 -1.64 0.26
C MET A 46 -3.13 -2.01 -1.14
N MET A 47 -2.61 -3.23 -1.32
CA MET A 47 -2.15 -3.74 -2.61
C MET A 47 -2.80 -5.09 -2.92
N PRO A 48 -4.10 -5.11 -3.26
CA PRO A 48 -4.85 -6.30 -3.67
C PRO A 48 -4.30 -6.96 -4.94
N GLU A 49 -3.83 -6.18 -5.92
CA GLU A 49 -3.29 -6.72 -7.18
C GLU A 49 -1.86 -6.20 -7.42
N PRO A 50 -0.85 -6.91 -6.88
CA PRO A 50 0.55 -6.49 -6.99
C PRO A 50 1.05 -6.36 -8.42
N LEU A 51 0.44 -7.05 -9.39
CA LEU A 51 0.89 -6.97 -10.79
C LEU A 51 0.74 -5.57 -11.39
N THR A 52 -0.37 -4.91 -11.08
CA THR A 52 -0.71 -3.60 -11.67
C THR A 52 -0.47 -2.45 -10.69
N GLU A 53 -0.53 -2.72 -9.38
CA GLU A 53 -0.48 -1.69 -8.35
C GLU A 53 0.93 -1.46 -7.78
N LEU A 54 1.86 -2.39 -7.97
CA LEU A 54 3.23 -2.24 -7.47
C LEU A 54 3.96 -1.07 -8.13
N TRP A 55 3.75 -0.85 -9.42
CA TRP A 55 4.39 0.25 -10.14
C TRP A 55 3.90 1.62 -9.63
N PRO A 56 2.60 1.95 -9.62
CA PRO A 56 2.09 3.17 -8.99
C PRO A 56 2.53 3.34 -7.52
N PHE A 57 2.63 2.22 -6.79
CA PHE A 57 3.11 2.23 -5.41
C PHE A 57 4.59 2.65 -5.30
N LEU A 58 5.46 2.19 -6.19
CA LEU A 58 6.88 2.54 -6.15
C LEU A 58 7.16 3.96 -6.69
N THR A 59 6.43 4.41 -7.71
CA THR A 59 6.64 5.74 -8.31
C THR A 59 5.92 6.87 -7.58
N MET A 60 5.11 6.54 -6.56
CA MET A 60 4.28 7.51 -5.83
C MET A 60 3.29 8.26 -6.73
N GLN A 61 2.90 7.64 -7.85
CA GLN A 61 1.93 8.18 -8.78
C GLN A 61 0.62 7.42 -8.68
N SER A 62 -0.49 8.06 -8.99
CA SER A 62 -1.79 7.39 -9.10
C SER A 62 -1.88 6.49 -10.33
N ARG A 63 -0.99 6.67 -11.31
CA ARG A 63 -0.96 5.91 -12.55
C ARG A 63 0.49 5.58 -12.93
N ALA A 64 0.71 4.37 -13.42
CA ALA A 64 1.99 3.97 -13.98
C ALA A 64 2.26 4.69 -15.31
N ARG A 65 3.34 5.46 -15.39
CA ARG A 65 3.90 5.98 -16.66
C ARG A 65 5.39 5.69 -16.70
N ILE A 66 5.91 5.48 -17.90
CA ILE A 66 7.33 5.18 -18.13
C ILE A 66 8.23 6.35 -17.68
N SER A 67 7.80 7.60 -17.88
CA SER A 67 8.54 8.78 -17.42
C SER A 67 8.78 8.79 -15.91
N ASP A 68 7.87 8.21 -15.13
CA ASP A 68 7.97 8.18 -13.67
C ASP A 68 9.02 7.16 -13.18
N LEU A 69 9.55 6.31 -14.08
CA LEU A 69 10.62 5.36 -13.78
C LEU A 69 12.03 5.95 -13.90
N GLU A 70 12.17 7.19 -14.40
CA GLU A 70 13.47 7.79 -14.69
C GLU A 70 14.34 7.93 -13.43
N HIS A 71 13.73 8.14 -12.27
CA HIS A 71 14.40 8.27 -10.99
C HIS A 71 14.70 6.92 -10.30
N LEU A 72 14.17 5.81 -10.81
CA LEU A 72 14.41 4.48 -10.26
C LEU A 72 15.71 3.87 -10.81
N PRO A 73 16.39 3.02 -10.02
CA PRO A 73 17.54 2.25 -10.49
C PRO A 73 17.23 1.45 -11.77
N ASP A 74 18.21 1.33 -12.66
CA ASP A 74 18.04 0.64 -13.96
C ASP A 74 17.51 -0.78 -13.82
N TRP A 75 17.99 -1.53 -12.83
CA TRP A 75 17.52 -2.89 -12.57
C TRP A 75 16.03 -2.92 -12.19
N LEU A 76 15.58 -1.97 -11.37
CA LEU A 76 14.19 -1.91 -10.91
C LEU A 76 13.28 -1.53 -12.06
N ARG A 77 13.71 -0.58 -12.90
CA ARG A 77 13.02 -0.21 -14.13
C ARG A 77 12.86 -1.42 -15.06
N GLN A 78 13.91 -2.20 -15.28
CA GLN A 78 13.86 -3.38 -16.14
C GLN A 78 12.89 -4.44 -15.59
N GLU A 79 12.93 -4.71 -14.29
CA GLU A 79 12.04 -5.71 -13.68
C GLU A 79 10.57 -5.29 -13.73
N LEU A 80 10.26 -3.98 -13.60
CA LEU A 80 8.91 -3.44 -13.76
C LEU A 80 8.41 -3.50 -15.21
N ILE A 81 9.27 -3.18 -16.19
CA ILE A 81 8.93 -3.34 -17.61
C ILE A 81 8.70 -4.82 -17.96
N ALA A 82 9.54 -5.71 -17.43
CA ALA A 82 9.38 -7.15 -17.62
C ALA A 82 8.09 -7.68 -16.99
N LEU A 83 7.63 -7.07 -15.89
CA LEU A 83 6.36 -7.39 -15.27
C LEU A 83 5.17 -6.95 -16.12
N ASP A 84 5.21 -5.74 -16.66
CA ASP A 84 4.15 -5.18 -17.53
C ASP A 84 4.04 -5.91 -18.87
N THR A 85 5.16 -6.45 -19.37
CA THR A 85 5.23 -7.21 -20.63
C THR A 85 4.99 -8.71 -20.46
N ALA A 86 4.69 -9.19 -19.25
CA ALA A 86 4.47 -10.61 -18.99
C ALA A 86 3.14 -11.09 -19.58
N ASN A 87 3.20 -11.92 -20.63
CA ASN A 87 2.02 -12.45 -21.32
C ASN A 87 1.41 -13.70 -20.67
N ASP A 88 2.05 -14.26 -19.64
CA ASP A 88 1.63 -15.49 -18.98
C ASP A 88 1.54 -15.30 -17.46
N TRP A 89 0.44 -15.78 -16.88
CA TRP A 89 0.13 -15.60 -15.46
C TRP A 89 1.19 -16.21 -14.54
N LYS A 90 1.69 -17.41 -14.87
CA LYS A 90 2.71 -18.08 -14.06
C LYS A 90 4.02 -17.29 -14.08
N THR A 91 4.37 -16.74 -15.24
CA THR A 91 5.54 -15.89 -15.43
C THR A 91 5.40 -14.60 -14.63
N ALA A 92 4.24 -13.95 -14.72
CA ALA A 92 3.92 -12.72 -13.99
C ALA A 92 4.04 -12.91 -12.46
N ILE A 93 3.45 -13.98 -11.91
CA ILE A 93 3.57 -14.29 -10.46
C ILE A 93 5.03 -14.51 -10.04
N ASN A 94 5.78 -15.28 -10.82
CA ASN A 94 7.18 -15.55 -10.49
C ASN A 94 8.01 -14.27 -10.53
N GLN A 95 7.70 -13.38 -11.47
CA GLN A 95 8.32 -12.07 -11.63
C GLN A 95 8.00 -11.14 -10.45
N VAL A 96 6.74 -11.05 -10.00
CA VAL A 96 6.39 -10.29 -8.78
C VAL A 96 7.14 -10.81 -7.56
N ARG A 97 7.18 -12.13 -7.36
CA ARG A 97 7.89 -12.74 -6.21
C ARG A 97 9.39 -12.51 -6.27
N ARG A 98 9.97 -12.44 -7.46
CA ARG A 98 11.38 -12.11 -7.65
C ARG A 98 11.62 -10.63 -7.35
N LEU A 99 10.79 -9.75 -7.89
CA LEU A 99 10.86 -8.32 -7.66
C LEU A 99 10.71 -7.97 -6.16
N HIS A 100 9.76 -8.59 -5.46
CA HIS A 100 9.60 -8.42 -4.02
C HIS A 100 10.87 -8.77 -3.23
N ARG A 101 11.52 -9.89 -3.55
CA ARG A 101 12.79 -10.29 -2.92
C ARG A 101 13.95 -9.34 -3.23
N LEU A 102 13.98 -8.77 -4.44
CA LEU A 102 15.00 -7.78 -4.80
C LEU A 102 14.79 -6.45 -4.05
N LEU A 103 13.54 -6.00 -3.94
CA LEU A 103 13.19 -4.80 -3.16
C LEU A 103 13.58 -4.95 -1.68
N GLU A 104 13.35 -6.14 -1.12
CA GLU A 104 13.76 -6.48 0.25
C GLU A 104 15.29 -6.49 0.41
N ALA A 105 16.00 -7.12 -0.52
CA ALA A 105 17.46 -7.23 -0.47
C ALA A 105 18.17 -5.87 -0.58
N GLU A 106 17.64 -4.96 -1.40
CA GLU A 106 18.17 -3.61 -1.61
C GLU A 106 17.59 -2.57 -0.63
N VAL A 107 16.75 -3.00 0.32
CA VAL A 107 16.09 -2.14 1.33
C VAL A 107 15.39 -0.93 0.69
N GLN A 108 14.81 -1.13 -0.50
CA GLN A 108 14.05 -0.08 -1.21
C GLN A 108 12.71 0.22 -0.51
N LEU A 109 12.19 -0.76 0.22
CA LEU A 109 11.00 -0.64 1.05
C LEU A 109 11.28 -1.31 2.39
N ILE A 110 10.98 -0.60 3.49
CA ILE A 110 11.05 -1.14 4.85
C ILE A 110 9.62 -1.43 5.30
N PRO A 111 9.16 -2.70 5.28
CA PRO A 111 7.84 -3.04 5.81
C PRO A 111 7.85 -2.85 7.32
N LEU A 112 6.91 -2.06 7.84
CA LEU A 112 6.81 -1.81 9.29
C LEU A 112 5.81 -2.75 9.96
N TRP A 113 4.56 -2.74 9.51
CA TRP A 113 3.50 -3.62 9.98
C TRP A 113 2.42 -3.77 8.92
N GLN A 114 1.67 -4.86 9.01
CA GLN A 114 0.41 -5.01 8.28
C GLN A 114 -0.69 -4.29 9.07
N VAL A 115 -1.55 -3.56 8.35
CA VAL A 115 -2.73 -2.93 8.95
C VAL A 115 -3.89 -3.91 8.85
N ASP A 116 -4.45 -4.31 9.98
CA ASP A 116 -5.66 -5.12 10.01
C ASP A 116 -6.87 -4.24 9.64
N GLU A 117 -7.61 -4.65 8.62
CA GLU A 117 -8.85 -3.99 8.22
C GLU A 117 -10.04 -4.63 8.94
N TYR A 118 -10.76 -3.81 9.71
CA TYR A 118 -11.99 -4.22 10.37
C TYR A 118 -13.19 -3.65 9.63
N SER A 119 -14.09 -4.52 9.18
CA SER A 119 -15.36 -4.13 8.58
C SER A 119 -16.49 -4.24 9.60
N VAL A 120 -17.27 -3.17 9.76
CA VAL A 120 -18.45 -3.14 10.62
C VAL A 120 -19.68 -3.02 9.73
N TYR A 121 -20.57 -4.01 9.83
CA TYR A 121 -21.82 -4.05 9.06
C TYR A 121 -23.00 -4.39 9.96
N ARG A 122 -24.21 -4.11 9.47
CA ARG A 122 -25.46 -4.44 10.16
C ARG A 122 -25.62 -5.96 10.22
N ARG A 123 -26.19 -6.50 11.31
CA ARG A 123 -26.43 -7.94 11.45
C ARG A 123 -27.30 -8.54 10.35
N HIS A 124 -28.23 -7.75 9.81
CA HIS A 124 -29.15 -8.14 8.74
C HIS A 124 -28.69 -7.66 7.35
N LEU A 125 -27.38 -7.55 7.15
CA LEU A 125 -26.78 -7.32 5.83
C LEU A 125 -26.60 -8.67 5.14
N GLU A 126 -27.33 -8.89 4.06
CA GLU A 126 -27.15 -10.03 3.17
C GLU A 126 -26.28 -9.63 1.96
N GLY A 127 -25.67 -10.61 1.29
CA GLY A 127 -24.79 -10.38 0.14
C GLY A 127 -23.37 -9.95 0.48
N PHE A 128 -23.05 -9.66 1.74
CA PHE A 128 -21.68 -9.34 2.18
C PHE A 128 -20.78 -10.60 2.17
N ARG A 129 -19.64 -10.54 1.47
CA ARG A 129 -18.65 -11.64 1.51
C ARG A 129 -17.97 -11.70 2.87
N ARG A 130 -17.76 -12.90 3.40
CA ARG A 130 -17.05 -13.10 4.69
C ARG A 130 -15.59 -12.65 4.66
N THR A 131 -14.96 -12.73 3.50
CA THR A 131 -13.56 -12.32 3.29
C THR A 131 -13.51 -11.47 2.03
N PRO A 132 -13.98 -10.21 2.11
CA PRO A 132 -13.89 -9.32 0.98
C PRO A 132 -12.43 -8.89 0.81
N MET A 133 -11.98 -8.69 -0.43
CA MET A 133 -10.71 -8.03 -0.70
C MET A 133 -10.81 -6.55 -0.33
N TYR A 134 -11.94 -5.89 -0.57
CA TYR A 134 -12.14 -4.47 -0.25
C TYR A 134 -13.40 -4.24 0.58
N PRO A 135 -13.46 -3.17 1.40
CA PRO A 135 -14.61 -2.91 2.26
C PRO A 135 -15.98 -2.86 1.55
N TYR A 136 -16.03 -2.38 0.31
CA TYR A 136 -17.26 -2.24 -0.48
C TYR A 136 -17.34 -3.19 -1.68
N GLN A 137 -16.63 -4.33 -1.61
CA GLN A 137 -16.69 -5.33 -2.67
C GLN A 137 -18.13 -5.83 -2.85
N ASP A 138 -18.58 -5.88 -4.11
CA ASP A 138 -19.90 -6.39 -4.50
C ASP A 138 -21.08 -5.64 -3.85
N ILE A 139 -20.93 -4.34 -3.58
CA ILE A 139 -21.97 -3.52 -2.93
C ILE A 139 -23.34 -3.59 -3.62
N ASP A 140 -23.34 -3.79 -4.94
CA ASP A 140 -24.57 -3.94 -5.74
C ASP A 140 -25.38 -5.19 -5.39
N HIS A 141 -24.74 -6.18 -4.76
CA HIS A 141 -25.38 -7.41 -4.28
C HIS A 141 -25.84 -7.31 -2.84
N TRP A 142 -25.56 -6.19 -2.16
CA TRP A 142 -25.89 -6.06 -0.74
C TRP A 142 -27.36 -5.70 -0.57
N THR A 143 -28.06 -6.48 0.25
CA THR A 143 -29.43 -6.20 0.65
C THR A 143 -29.50 -6.03 2.16
N VAL A 144 -30.24 -5.02 2.61
CA VAL A 144 -30.47 -4.76 4.02
C VAL A 144 -31.93 -5.04 4.30
N ASP A 145 -32.20 -6.09 5.08
CA ASP A 145 -33.57 -6.33 5.54
C ASP A 145 -34.01 -5.20 6.49
N ALA A 146 -35.26 -4.77 6.31
CA ALA A 146 -35.86 -3.78 7.19
C ALA A 146 -35.97 -4.35 8.61
N TRP A 147 -35.11 -3.88 9.51
CA TRP A 147 -35.22 -4.21 10.93
C TRP A 147 -36.38 -3.42 11.53
N ILE A 148 -37.50 -4.10 11.79
CA ILE A 148 -38.63 -3.57 12.55
C ILE A 148 -38.32 -3.85 14.03
N PRO A 149 -38.17 -2.81 14.89
CA PRO A 149 -38.04 -3.02 16.32
C PRO A 149 -39.28 -3.75 16.83
N PRO A 150 -39.16 -4.79 17.66
CA PRO A 150 -40.33 -5.38 18.31
C PRO A 150 -41.04 -4.29 19.13
N GLU A 151 -42.37 -4.19 19.01
CA GLU A 151 -43.16 -3.26 19.83
C GLU A 151 -42.82 -3.50 21.30
N ALA A 152 -42.45 -2.41 21.99
CA ALA A 152 -42.14 -2.46 23.41
C ALA A 152 -43.39 -2.91 24.20
N PRO A 153 -43.24 -3.79 25.21
CA PRO A 153 -44.35 -4.31 25.99
C PRO A 153 -45.06 -3.24 26.84
#